data_AF-A0A653AIX8-F1
#
_entry.id   AF-A0A653AIX8-F1
#
_cell.length_a   1.000
_cell.length_b   1.000
_cell.length_c   1.000
_cell.angle_alpha   90.00
_cell.angle_beta   90.00
_cell.angle_gamma   90.00
#
_symmetry.space_group_name_H-M   'P 1'
#
loop_
_entity.id
_entity.type
_entity.pdbx_description
1 polymer ?
#
loop_
_entity_poly.entity_id
_entity_poly.type
_entity_poly.pdbx_seq_one_letter_code
_entity_poly.pdbx_strand_id
1 'polypeptide(L)'
;MNEEIIKIITAVALGIGLSASTGFRVFIPMLVASLAAKFGIFHPTGSFEWLGSIPAIIVFGSATVVEIAAYYIPFVDNILDSITTPLSIGAGTLLMTSVLPVDNELLKWITGFIVGGGAAATIQGGSVLTRLTSSKFTAGTGNHVVATGENVAAFSASSLAFFIPIIIAILFIILFVVSFRKLFKWIKKKKEKKQSKSQL
;
A
#
# COMPACT_ATOMS: atom_id res chain seq x y z
N MET A 1 -5.43 -5.45 -30.38
CA MET A 1 -5.12 -4.68 -29.16
C MET A 1 -3.64 -4.34 -29.23
N ASN A 2 -3.26 -3.07 -29.32
CA ASN A 2 -1.87 -2.66 -29.56
C ASN A 2 -0.98 -3.14 -28.40
N GLU A 3 0.18 -3.73 -28.69
CA GLU A 3 1.10 -4.22 -27.65
C GLU A 3 1.48 -3.15 -26.62
N GLU A 4 1.54 -1.90 -27.06
CA GLU A 4 1.81 -0.74 -26.22
C GLU A 4 0.74 -0.53 -25.13
N ILE A 5 -0.54 -0.71 -25.46
CA ILE A 5 -1.65 -0.61 -24.52
C ILE A 5 -1.52 -1.69 -23.44
N ILE A 6 -1.15 -2.92 -23.84
CA ILE A 6 -0.97 -4.04 -22.91
C ILE A 6 0.16 -3.75 -21.93
N LYS A 7 1.28 -3.19 -22.40
CA LYS A 7 2.41 -2.79 -21.55
C LYS A 7 2.01 -1.74 -20.53
N ILE A 8 1.29 -0.70 -20.95
CA ILE A 8 0.81 0.37 -20.05
C ILE A 8 -0.15 -0.20 -19.00
N ILE A 9 -1.14 -0.99 -19.41
CA ILE A 9 -2.11 -1.60 -18.48
C ILE A 9 -1.39 -2.48 -17.45
N THR A 10 -0.43 -3.30 -17.90
CA THR A 10 0.34 -4.19 -17.03
C THR A 10 1.20 -3.40 -16.05
N ALA A 11 1.85 -2.33 -16.50
CA ALA A 11 2.65 -1.44 -15.66
C ALA A 11 1.81 -0.72 -14.60
N VAL A 12 0.66 -0.18 -14.99
CA VAL A 12 -0.29 0.46 -14.05
C VAL A 12 -0.83 -0.55 -13.06
N ALA A 13 -1.17 -1.76 -13.50
CA ALA A 13 -1.67 -2.82 -12.63
C ALA A 13 -0.60 -3.30 -11.63
N LEU A 14 0.65 -3.47 -12.08
CA LEU A 14 1.79 -3.76 -11.22
C LEU A 14 1.98 -2.64 -10.17
N GLY A 15 1.98 -1.39 -10.62
CA GLY A 15 2.11 -0.22 -9.75
C GLY A 15 1.03 -0.17 -8.70
N ILE A 16 -0.25 -0.33 -9.07
CA ILE A 16 -1.37 -0.40 -8.12
C ILE A 16 -1.17 -1.53 -7.11
N GLY A 17 -0.78 -2.73 -7.54
CA GLY A 17 -0.56 -3.88 -6.66
C GLY A 17 0.57 -3.65 -5.65
N LEU A 18 1.70 -3.11 -6.11
CA LEU A 18 2.83 -2.75 -5.25
C LEU A 18 2.48 -1.63 -4.28
N SER A 19 1.85 -0.55 -4.77
CA SER A 19 1.46 0.60 -3.95
C SER A 19 0.36 0.28 -2.94
N ALA A 20 -0.63 -0.53 -3.29
CA ALA A 20 -1.64 -0.96 -2.33
C ALA A 20 -1.01 -1.84 -1.24
N SER A 21 -0.03 -2.68 -1.60
CA SER A 21 0.71 -3.50 -0.65
C SER A 21 1.48 -2.66 0.38
N THR A 22 1.97 -1.45 0.00
CA THR A 22 2.70 -0.57 0.95
C THR A 22 1.81 -0.05 2.07
N GLY A 23 0.49 -0.08 1.90
CA GLY A 23 -0.46 0.25 2.96
C GLY A 23 -0.71 -0.86 3.98
N PHE A 24 -0.28 -2.10 3.70
CA PHE A 24 -0.24 -3.14 4.75
C PHE A 24 1.07 -3.05 5.54
N ARG A 25 2.18 -2.93 4.82
CA ARG A 25 3.54 -2.77 5.34
C ARG A 25 4.36 -1.97 4.35
N VAL A 26 5.08 -0.96 4.81
CA VAL A 26 5.82 -0.03 3.95
C VAL A 26 7.00 -0.72 3.30
N PHE A 27 7.81 -1.44 4.10
CA PHE A 27 9.12 -1.87 3.64
C PHE A 27 9.11 -3.25 2.97
N ILE A 28 8.16 -4.14 3.33
CA ILE A 28 8.04 -5.45 2.66
C ILE A 28 7.90 -5.30 1.14
N PRO A 29 6.94 -4.52 0.59
CA PRO A 29 6.79 -4.37 -0.86
C PRO A 29 7.96 -3.63 -1.50
N MET A 30 8.58 -2.69 -0.79
CA MET A 30 9.79 -1.98 -1.25
C MET A 30 10.96 -2.94 -1.40
N LEU A 31 11.14 -3.86 -0.45
CA LEU A 31 12.15 -4.92 -0.52
C LEU A 31 11.85 -5.89 -1.66
N VAL A 32 10.60 -6.34 -1.80
CA VAL A 32 10.20 -7.24 -2.90
C VAL A 32 10.44 -6.58 -4.25
N ALA A 33 10.08 -5.30 -4.42
CA ALA A 33 10.37 -4.54 -5.64
C ALA A 33 11.89 -4.38 -5.85
N SER A 34 12.66 -4.10 -4.81
CA SER A 34 14.12 -3.98 -4.92
C SER A 34 14.79 -5.29 -5.37
N LEU A 35 14.37 -6.42 -4.81
CA LEU A 35 14.82 -7.75 -5.23
C LEU A 35 14.38 -8.08 -6.65
N ALA A 36 13.12 -7.79 -7.00
CA ALA A 36 12.60 -8.01 -8.35
C ALA A 36 13.37 -7.20 -9.39
N ALA A 37 13.73 -5.95 -9.08
CA ALA A 37 14.59 -5.12 -9.94
C ALA A 37 16.01 -5.69 -10.04
N LYS A 38 16.59 -6.16 -8.93
CA LYS A 38 17.95 -6.75 -8.90
C LYS A 38 18.07 -8.03 -9.71
N PHE A 39 17.04 -8.87 -9.69
CA PHE A 39 17.01 -10.15 -10.41
C PHE A 39 16.44 -10.03 -11.83
N GLY A 40 16.13 -8.81 -12.30
CA GLY A 40 15.64 -8.57 -13.66
C GLY A 40 14.20 -9.04 -13.90
N ILE A 41 13.41 -9.26 -12.84
CA ILE A 41 11.98 -9.60 -12.93
C ILE A 41 11.18 -8.42 -13.50
N PHE A 42 11.55 -7.18 -13.14
CA PHE A 42 11.11 -5.98 -13.81
C PHE A 42 12.23 -4.94 -13.87
N HIS A 43 12.06 -3.95 -14.75
CA HIS A 43 13.03 -2.89 -14.94
C HIS A 43 12.40 -1.56 -14.53
N PRO A 44 12.79 -0.97 -13.38
CA PRO A 44 12.39 0.38 -13.01
C PRO A 44 12.79 1.38 -14.10
N THR A 45 11.96 2.39 -14.33
CA THR A 45 12.14 3.33 -15.44
C THR A 45 12.98 4.55 -15.04
N GLY A 46 13.94 4.97 -15.89
CA GLY A 46 14.71 6.20 -15.71
C GLY A 46 15.44 6.28 -14.37
N SER A 47 15.26 7.39 -13.64
CA SER A 47 15.93 7.66 -12.35
C SER A 47 15.60 6.69 -11.21
N PHE A 48 14.84 5.61 -11.44
CA PHE A 48 14.47 4.60 -10.44
C PHE A 48 15.30 3.32 -10.48
N GLU A 49 16.27 3.20 -11.38
CA GLU A 49 17.16 2.01 -11.47
C GLU A 49 17.88 1.68 -10.16
N TRP A 50 18.13 2.67 -9.31
CA TRP A 50 18.71 2.48 -7.98
C TRP A 50 17.90 1.55 -7.07
N LEU A 51 16.61 1.33 -7.36
CA LEU A 51 15.78 0.35 -6.64
C LEU A 51 16.39 -1.05 -6.69
N GLY A 52 17.07 -1.42 -7.78
CA GLY A 52 17.75 -2.72 -7.92
C GLY A 52 19.17 -2.75 -7.34
N SER A 53 19.62 -1.68 -6.67
CA SER A 53 20.98 -1.59 -6.15
C SER A 53 21.16 -2.37 -4.83
N ILE A 54 22.39 -2.82 -4.55
CA ILE A 54 22.71 -3.49 -3.27
C ILE A 54 22.42 -2.58 -2.06
N PRO A 55 22.76 -1.27 -2.07
CA PRO A 55 22.37 -0.37 -0.99
C PRO A 55 20.86 -0.33 -0.74
N ALA A 56 20.04 -0.26 -1.80
CA ALA A 56 18.58 -0.27 -1.67
C ALA A 56 18.07 -1.55 -0.98
N ILE A 57 18.58 -2.72 -1.40
CA ILE A 57 18.23 -4.02 -0.79
C ILE A 57 18.59 -4.04 0.69
N ILE A 58 19.79 -3.56 1.07
CA ILE A 58 20.23 -3.55 2.47
C ILE A 58 19.35 -2.61 3.32
N VAL A 59 19.04 -1.42 2.80
CA VAL A 59 18.20 -0.44 3.49
C VAL A 59 16.78 -0.97 3.66
N PHE A 60 16.14 -1.44 2.59
CA PHE A 60 14.77 -1.98 2.69
C PHE A 60 14.73 -3.28 3.49
N GLY A 61 15.75 -4.14 3.38
CA GLY A 61 15.86 -5.38 4.15
C GLY A 61 15.95 -5.12 5.64
N SER A 62 16.85 -4.23 6.07
CA SER A 62 16.96 -3.86 7.48
C SER A 62 15.71 -3.15 7.98
N ALA A 63 15.11 -2.25 7.18
CA ALA A 63 13.86 -1.59 7.51
C ALA A 63 12.68 -2.56 7.63
N THR A 64 12.60 -3.60 6.78
CA THR A 64 11.60 -4.69 6.88
C THR A 64 11.76 -5.47 8.18
N VAL A 65 12.98 -5.81 8.59
CA VAL A 65 13.22 -6.52 9.86
C VAL A 65 12.74 -5.66 11.04
N VAL A 66 13.11 -4.38 11.05
CA VAL A 66 12.68 -3.43 12.09
C VAL A 66 11.16 -3.25 12.09
N GLU A 67 10.54 -3.09 10.91
CA GLU A 67 9.10 -2.98 10.75
C GLU A 67 8.37 -4.21 11.29
N ILE A 68 8.81 -5.42 10.93
CA ILE A 68 8.20 -6.65 11.45
C ILE A 68 8.33 -6.69 12.97
N ALA A 69 9.51 -6.46 13.52
CA ALA A 69 9.74 -6.51 14.96
C ALA A 69 8.91 -5.47 15.74
N ALA A 70 8.87 -4.22 15.25
CA ALA A 70 8.22 -3.11 15.95
C ALA A 70 6.69 -3.30 16.07
N TYR A 71 6.04 -3.90 15.05
CA TYR A 71 4.60 -4.16 15.08
C TYR A 71 4.17 -5.31 16.00
N TYR A 72 5.11 -6.06 16.58
CA TYR A 72 4.82 -7.07 17.60
C TYR A 72 4.97 -6.53 19.03
N ILE A 73 5.37 -5.26 19.21
CA ILE A 73 5.47 -4.65 20.54
C ILE A 73 4.18 -3.87 20.81
N PRO A 74 3.37 -4.26 21.82
CA PRO A 74 2.17 -3.52 22.20
C PRO A 74 2.51 -2.07 22.55
N PHE A 75 1.60 -1.13 22.26
CA PHE A 75 1.74 0.32 22.51
C PHE A 75 2.71 1.07 21.57
N VAL A 76 3.75 0.41 21.04
CA VAL A 76 4.64 0.98 20.02
C VAL A 76 3.93 1.09 18.67
N ASP A 77 3.01 0.18 18.40
CA ASP A 77 2.18 0.11 17.19
C ASP A 77 1.45 1.44 16.87
N ASN A 78 0.86 2.12 17.86
CA ASN A 78 0.14 3.39 17.62
C ASN A 78 1.08 4.55 17.22
N ILE A 79 2.30 4.59 17.78
CA ILE A 79 3.31 5.59 17.40
C ILE A 79 3.81 5.27 16.00
N LEU A 80 4.07 3.98 15.76
CA LEU A 80 4.54 3.48 14.48
C LEU A 80 3.52 3.77 13.36
N ASP A 81 2.21 3.69 13.63
CA ASP A 81 1.16 4.03 12.67
C ASP A 81 1.20 5.48 12.21
N SER A 82 1.59 6.40 13.10
CA SER A 82 1.70 7.83 12.78
C SER A 82 2.85 8.10 11.80
N ILE A 83 3.91 7.30 11.85
CA ILE A 83 5.07 7.36 10.96
C ILE A 83 4.82 6.56 9.67
N THR A 84 4.27 5.35 9.82
CA THR A 84 3.97 4.42 8.72
C THR A 84 2.97 5.03 7.75
N THR A 85 1.99 5.81 8.24
CA THR A 85 0.97 6.39 7.37
C THR A 85 1.55 7.29 6.27
N PRO A 86 2.30 8.37 6.56
CA PRO A 86 2.93 9.17 5.53
C PRO A 86 3.98 8.39 4.72
N LEU A 87 4.72 7.46 5.36
CA LEU A 87 5.69 6.63 4.66
C LEU A 87 5.03 5.69 3.63
N SER A 88 3.89 5.10 3.95
CA SER A 88 3.15 4.21 3.05
C SER A 88 2.71 4.92 1.79
N ILE A 89 2.25 6.17 1.93
CA ILE A 89 1.84 7.04 0.81
C ILE A 89 3.07 7.40 -0.04
N GLY A 90 4.18 7.75 0.59
CA GLY A 90 5.45 8.05 -0.11
C GLY A 90 5.99 6.83 -0.86
N ALA A 91 6.05 5.67 -0.21
CA ALA A 91 6.48 4.41 -0.81
C ALA A 91 5.55 3.97 -1.95
N GLY A 92 4.24 4.06 -1.74
CA GLY A 92 3.25 3.73 -2.76
C GLY A 92 3.35 4.66 -3.97
N THR A 93 3.56 5.96 -3.73
CA THR A 93 3.83 6.94 -4.78
C THR A 93 5.07 6.55 -5.58
N LEU A 94 6.18 6.28 -4.88
CA LEU A 94 7.47 5.94 -5.48
C LEU A 94 7.38 4.66 -6.33
N LEU A 95 6.76 3.59 -5.82
CA LEU A 95 6.63 2.33 -6.55
C LEU A 95 5.78 2.50 -7.81
N MET A 96 4.66 3.22 -7.74
CA MET A 96 3.83 3.53 -8.91
C MET A 96 4.62 4.35 -9.93
N THR A 97 5.30 5.42 -9.49
CA THR A 97 6.13 6.25 -10.37
C THR A 97 7.24 5.42 -11.02
N SER A 98 7.85 4.48 -10.30
CA SER A 98 8.96 3.67 -10.82
C SER A 98 8.60 2.79 -12.02
N VAL A 99 7.34 2.37 -12.13
CA VAL A 99 6.87 1.45 -13.19
C VAL A 99 6.17 2.16 -14.34
N LEU A 100 5.78 3.43 -14.17
CA LEU A 100 5.01 4.18 -15.17
C LEU A 100 5.84 4.51 -16.42
N PRO A 101 5.42 4.09 -17.63
CA PRO A 101 6.05 4.46 -18.89
C PRO A 101 5.53 5.83 -19.36
N VAL A 102 5.83 6.88 -18.58
CA VAL A 102 5.44 8.27 -18.89
C VAL A 102 6.70 9.12 -18.98
N ASP A 103 6.90 9.79 -20.11
CA ASP A 103 8.09 10.60 -20.36
C ASP A 103 8.07 11.93 -19.59
N ASN A 104 6.88 12.53 -19.43
CA ASN A 104 6.73 13.76 -18.67
C ASN A 104 6.87 13.50 -17.17
N GLU A 105 7.95 13.99 -16.56
CA GLU A 105 8.27 13.75 -15.15
C GLU A 105 7.19 14.27 -14.18
N LEU A 106 6.64 15.47 -14.44
CA LEU A 106 5.57 16.04 -13.62
C LEU A 106 4.33 15.14 -13.63
N LEU A 107 3.87 14.73 -14.81
CA LEU A 107 2.71 13.84 -14.94
C LEU A 107 2.98 12.48 -14.27
N LYS A 108 4.19 11.94 -14.41
CA LYS A 108 4.60 10.67 -13.79
C LYS A 108 4.51 10.72 -12.26
N TRP A 109 4.95 11.81 -11.64
CA TRP A 109 4.85 12.00 -10.19
C TRP A 109 3.42 12.31 -9.73
N ILE A 110 2.66 13.11 -10.49
CA ILE A 110 1.24 13.37 -10.19
C ILE A 110 0.44 12.06 -10.23
N THR A 111 0.60 11.26 -11.28
CA THR A 111 -0.07 9.96 -11.41
C THR A 111 0.40 9.00 -10.32
N GLY A 112 1.71 8.96 -10.04
CA GLY A 112 2.26 8.18 -8.93
C GLY A 112 1.62 8.52 -7.59
N PHE A 113 1.50 9.81 -7.29
CA PHE A 113 0.92 10.28 -6.03
C PHE A 113 -0.57 9.99 -5.93
N ILE A 114 -1.33 10.30 -6.98
CA ILE A 114 -2.79 10.10 -6.99
C ILE A 114 -3.14 8.61 -6.96
N VAL A 115 -2.53 7.82 -7.84
CA VAL A 115 -2.87 6.39 -8.01
C VAL A 115 -2.15 5.56 -6.97
N GLY A 116 -0.82 5.68 -6.89
CA GLY A 116 0.00 4.90 -5.97
C GLY A 116 -0.16 5.34 -4.52
N GLY A 117 0.04 6.63 -4.23
CA GLY A 117 -0.16 7.18 -2.90
C GLY A 117 -1.60 7.02 -2.41
N GLY A 118 -2.60 7.21 -3.29
CA GLY A 118 -4.01 6.99 -2.96
C GLY A 118 -4.38 5.53 -2.67
N ALA A 119 -3.82 4.58 -3.43
CA ALA A 119 -3.98 3.16 -3.16
C ALA A 119 -3.39 2.78 -1.79
N ALA A 120 -2.15 3.22 -1.51
CA ALA A 120 -1.49 3.00 -0.23
C ALA A 120 -2.29 3.60 0.94
N ALA A 121 -2.72 4.86 0.81
CA ALA A 121 -3.51 5.55 1.83
C ALA A 121 -4.81 4.80 2.17
N THR A 122 -5.47 4.21 1.17
CA THR A 122 -6.72 3.47 1.39
C THR A 122 -6.49 2.20 2.20
N ILE A 123 -5.47 1.42 1.84
CA ILE A 123 -5.15 0.18 2.54
C ILE A 123 -4.65 0.49 3.96
N GLN A 124 -3.73 1.44 4.10
CA GLN A 124 -3.20 1.88 5.39
C GLN A 124 -4.31 2.39 6.31
N GLY A 125 -5.25 3.17 5.80
CA GLY A 125 -6.40 3.62 6.58
C GLY A 125 -7.24 2.45 7.10
N GLY A 126 -7.43 1.40 6.30
CA GLY A 126 -8.10 0.17 6.73
C GLY A 126 -7.34 -0.60 7.80
N SER A 127 -6.02 -0.71 7.65
CA SER A 127 -5.12 -1.35 8.62
C SER A 127 -5.13 -0.66 9.97
N VAL A 128 -4.94 0.67 9.98
CA VAL A 128 -5.01 1.49 11.21
C VAL A 128 -6.37 1.33 11.89
N LEU A 129 -7.48 1.36 11.13
CA LEU A 129 -8.81 1.13 11.70
C LEU A 129 -8.96 -0.27 12.31
N THR A 130 -8.40 -1.30 11.68
CA THR A 130 -8.48 -2.69 12.15
C THR A 130 -7.65 -2.91 13.42
N ARG A 131 -6.46 -2.32 13.50
CA ARG A 131 -5.64 -2.33 14.71
C ARG A 131 -6.29 -1.54 15.84
N LEU A 132 -6.84 -0.35 15.57
CA LEU A 132 -7.55 0.44 16.57
C LEU A 132 -8.78 -0.27 17.14
N THR A 133 -9.54 -1.01 16.32
CA THR A 133 -10.67 -1.81 16.82
C THR A 133 -10.16 -3.00 17.63
N SER A 134 -9.14 -3.71 17.15
CA SER A 134 -8.53 -4.83 17.86
C SER A 134 -7.98 -4.41 19.23
N SER A 135 -7.23 -3.31 19.32
CA SER A 135 -6.73 -2.75 20.59
C SER A 135 -7.85 -2.50 21.59
N LYS A 136 -8.98 -1.93 21.13
CA LYS A 136 -10.13 -1.62 22.00
C LYS A 136 -10.81 -2.87 22.55
N PHE A 137 -10.90 -3.94 21.77
CA PHE A 137 -11.62 -5.15 22.19
C PHE A 137 -10.75 -6.21 22.85
N THR A 138 -9.43 -6.20 22.61
CA THR A 138 -8.49 -7.25 23.07
C THR A 138 -7.38 -6.73 23.99
N ALA A 139 -7.47 -5.46 24.41
CA ALA A 139 -6.41 -4.76 25.14
C ALA A 139 -5.03 -4.84 24.44
N GLY A 140 -5.02 -4.90 23.10
CA GLY A 140 -3.82 -4.92 22.27
C GLY A 140 -3.25 -6.32 21.96
N THR A 141 -3.75 -7.38 22.60
CA THR A 141 -3.24 -8.74 22.37
C THR A 141 -3.59 -9.27 20.97
N GLY A 142 -4.72 -8.87 20.41
CA GLY A 142 -5.15 -9.23 19.05
C GLY A 142 -4.33 -8.60 17.93
N ASN A 143 -3.54 -7.56 18.22
CA ASN A 143 -2.78 -6.85 17.20
C ASN A 143 -1.67 -7.69 16.59
N HIS A 144 -1.13 -8.67 17.32
CA HIS A 144 -0.15 -9.63 16.79
C HIS A 144 -0.72 -10.45 15.63
N VAL A 145 -1.98 -10.87 15.73
CA VAL A 145 -2.67 -11.64 14.67
C VAL A 145 -2.91 -10.76 13.45
N VAL A 146 -3.37 -9.52 13.66
CA VAL A 146 -3.57 -8.54 12.59
C VAL A 146 -2.23 -8.24 11.89
N ALA A 147 -1.18 -7.96 12.66
CA ALA A 147 0.16 -7.68 12.18
C ALA A 147 0.74 -8.84 11.37
N THR A 148 0.48 -10.09 11.78
CA THR A 148 0.87 -11.29 11.04
C THR A 148 0.13 -11.37 9.71
N GLY A 149 -1.19 -11.16 9.72
CA GLY A 149 -2.00 -11.14 8.50
C GLY A 149 -1.55 -10.06 7.52
N GLU A 150 -1.21 -8.86 8.02
CA GLU A 150 -0.68 -7.76 7.22
C GLU A 150 0.68 -8.07 6.61
N ASN A 151 1.58 -8.73 7.35
CA ASN A 151 2.86 -9.17 6.80
C ASN A 151 2.68 -10.17 5.66
N VAL A 152 1.81 -11.17 5.85
CA VAL A 152 1.50 -12.17 4.84
C VAL A 152 0.83 -11.52 3.62
N ALA A 153 -0.13 -10.62 3.84
CA ALA A 153 -0.80 -9.88 2.78
C ALA A 153 0.19 -9.01 1.99
N ALA A 154 1.05 -8.24 2.67
CA ALA A 154 2.05 -7.41 2.01
C ALA A 154 3.03 -8.24 1.17
N PHE A 155 3.58 -9.32 1.73
CA PHE A 155 4.53 -10.18 1.02
C PHE A 155 3.89 -10.89 -0.17
N SER A 156 2.74 -11.53 0.04
CA SER A 156 2.04 -12.28 -1.02
C SER A 156 1.52 -11.37 -2.12
N ALA A 157 0.85 -10.26 -1.79
CA ALA A 157 0.29 -9.34 -2.79
C ALA A 157 1.40 -8.66 -3.61
N SER A 158 2.48 -8.21 -2.97
CA SER A 158 3.60 -7.58 -3.70
C SER A 158 4.36 -8.58 -4.57
N SER A 159 4.55 -9.82 -4.11
CA SER A 159 5.19 -10.87 -4.91
C SER A 159 4.31 -11.28 -6.10
N LEU A 160 3.02 -11.52 -5.85
CA LEU A 160 2.05 -11.91 -6.89
C LEU A 160 1.81 -10.78 -7.89
N ALA A 161 1.98 -9.50 -7.51
CA ALA A 161 1.84 -8.39 -8.43
C ALA A 161 2.81 -8.49 -9.63
N PHE A 162 3.99 -9.11 -9.46
CA PHE A 162 4.92 -9.33 -10.58
C PHE A 162 4.47 -10.43 -11.55
N PHE A 163 3.74 -11.45 -11.06
CA PHE A 163 3.32 -12.60 -11.88
C PHE A 163 1.94 -12.40 -12.50
N ILE A 164 1.01 -11.82 -11.74
CA ILE A 164 -0.40 -11.64 -12.11
C ILE A 164 -0.89 -10.21 -11.79
N PRO A 165 -0.23 -9.16 -12.33
CA PRO A 165 -0.47 -7.76 -11.96
C PRO A 165 -1.94 -7.34 -12.12
N ILE A 166 -2.58 -7.75 -13.22
CA ILE A 166 -3.97 -7.39 -13.53
C ILE A 166 -4.93 -7.95 -12.48
N ILE A 167 -4.74 -9.20 -12.06
CA ILE A 167 -5.60 -9.85 -11.06
C ILE A 167 -5.45 -9.14 -9.71
N ILE A 168 -4.21 -8.87 -9.29
CA ILE A 168 -3.92 -8.17 -8.03
C ILE A 168 -4.50 -6.75 -8.03
N ALA A 169 -4.35 -6.01 -9.13
CA ALA A 169 -4.94 -4.69 -9.28
C ALA A 169 -6.47 -4.72 -9.16
N ILE A 170 -7.13 -5.67 -9.83
CA ILE A 170 -8.59 -5.85 -9.74
C ILE A 170 -9.02 -6.13 -8.30
N LEU A 171 -8.31 -7.02 -7.58
CA LEU A 171 -8.61 -7.32 -6.18
C LEU A 171 -8.55 -6.07 -5.31
N PHE A 172 -7.51 -5.25 -5.47
CA PHE A 172 -7.38 -3.99 -4.73
C PHE A 172 -8.42 -2.94 -5.13
N ILE A 173 -8.78 -2.84 -6.41
CA ILE A 173 -9.85 -1.96 -6.88
C ILE A 173 -11.19 -2.36 -6.25
N ILE A 174 -11.50 -3.66 -6.21
CA ILE A 174 -12.72 -4.17 -5.54
C ILE A 174 -12.71 -3.78 -4.06
N LEU A 175 -11.58 -3.98 -3.38
CA LEU A 175 -11.44 -3.64 -1.97
C LEU A 175 -11.60 -2.13 -1.73
N PHE A 176 -11.02 -1.30 -2.60
CA PHE A 176 -11.19 0.15 -2.59
C PHE A 176 -12.67 0.55 -2.73
N VAL A 177 -13.36 0.02 -3.75
CA VAL A 177 -14.78 0.33 -4.01
C VAL A 177 -15.66 -0.10 -2.84
N VAL A 178 -15.43 -1.27 -2.26
CA VAL A 178 -16.20 -1.77 -1.11
C VAL A 178 -15.97 -0.88 0.12
N SER A 179 -14.72 -0.54 0.42
CA SER A 179 -14.36 0.33 1.55
C SER A 179 -14.97 1.72 1.40
N PHE A 180 -14.87 2.32 0.22
CA PHE A 180 -15.44 3.62 -0.08
C PHE A 180 -16.96 3.64 0.04
N ARG A 181 -17.66 2.62 -0.49
CA ARG A 181 -19.13 2.51 -0.37
C ARG A 181 -19.58 2.38 1.09
N LYS A 182 -18.87 1.60 1.91
CA LYS A 182 -19.16 1.47 3.35
C LYS A 182 -18.97 2.79 4.08
N LEU A 183 -17.86 3.49 3.81
CA LEU A 183 -17.56 4.79 4.38
C LEU A 183 -18.64 5.83 4.03
N PHE A 184 -19.02 5.93 2.76
CA PHE A 184 -20.08 6.86 2.30
C PHE A 184 -21.42 6.60 2.98
N LYS A 185 -21.84 5.32 3.07
CA LYS A 185 -23.08 4.95 3.77
C LYS A 185 -23.03 5.34 5.25
N TRP A 186 -21.89 5.14 5.90
CA TRP A 186 -21.72 5.49 7.31
C TRP A 186 -21.78 7.01 7.56
N ILE A 187 -21.11 7.81 6.72
CA ILE A 187 -21.14 9.28 6.79
C ILE A 187 -22.56 9.80 6.56
N LYS A 188 -23.29 9.27 5.56
CA LYS A 188 -24.68 9.66 5.28
C LYS A 188 -25.59 9.38 6.49
N LYS A 189 -25.49 8.17 7.06
CA LYS A 189 -26.26 7.77 8.25
C LYS A 189 -25.96 8.63 9.48
N LYS A 190 -24.71 9.09 9.65
CA LYS A 190 -24.34 10.03 10.72
C LYS A 190 -24.94 11.42 10.52
N LYS A 191 -24.97 11.93 9.29
CA LYS A 191 -25.60 13.22 8.96
C LYS A 191 -27.11 13.20 9.24
N GLU A 192 -27.81 12.14 8.83
CA GLU A 192 -29.24 11.93 9.07
C GLU A 192 -29.57 11.87 10.58
N LYS A 193 -28.76 11.15 11.38
CA LYS A 193 -28.92 11.10 12.85
C LYS A 193 -28.67 12.44 13.55
N LYS A 194 -27.77 13.28 13.02
CA LYS A 194 -27.46 14.60 13.60
C LYS A 194 -28.57 15.61 13.31
N GLN A 195 -29.18 15.56 12.12
CA GLN A 195 -30.33 16.39 11.75
C GLN A 195 -31.60 16.03 12.54
N SER A 196 -31.86 14.73 12.76
CA SER A 196 -32.99 14.29 13.59
C SER A 196 -32.85 14.70 15.07
N LYS A 197 -31.63 14.84 15.59
CA LYS A 197 -31.36 15.29 16.97
C LYS A 197 -31.39 16.81 17.16
N SER A 198 -31.32 17.62 16.10
CA SER A 198 -31.44 19.09 16.21
C SER A 198 -32.87 19.60 16.03
N GLN A 199 -33.81 18.70 15.75
CA GLN A 199 -35.25 18.97 15.60
C GLN A 199 -36.07 18.51 16.82
N LEU A 200 -35.40 17.97 17.84
CA LEU A 200 -35.92 17.62 19.17
C LEU A 200 -35.28 18.54 20.20
#